data_AF-A0A817PZS9-F1
#
_entry.id   AF-A0A817PZS9-F1
#
_cell.length_a   1.000
_cell.length_b   1.000
_cell.length_c   1.000
_cell.angle_alpha   90.00
_cell.angle_beta   90.00
_cell.angle_gamma   90.00
#
_symmetry.space_group_name_H-M   'P 1'
#
loop_
_entity.id
_entity.type
_entity.pdbx_description
1 polymer ?
#
loop_
_entity_poly.entity_id
_entity_poly.type
_entity_poly.pdbx_seq_one_letter_code
_entity_poly.pdbx_strand_id
1 'polypeptide(L)'
;MSYESCCTRSKATDATCKAYHERRPAGKCENIWPVPLGGNGDPHFSTIHGGSYTFNGHGEYTLLKVSAFNLEVQVRLEPISDLPNTEDKATSITAFTLQNGNQPRVQFELLRSLRLLEIRIDSKLLGLEPFDEELSPFLNVIYTDDKHLTIRQTHTTSFLISYSGNNVQFQVQLRPAFDFLDLFAIIPHSLLESKIQGLLGDLESLVYPNGTRLSSTDSNDKVLFFYC
;
A
#
# COMPACT_ATOMS: atom_id res chain seq x y z
N MET A 1 -22.39 3.80 0.55
CA MET A 1 -22.46 5.28 0.52
C MET A 1 -21.45 5.83 1.52
N SER A 2 -20.45 6.57 1.04
CA SER A 2 -19.40 7.20 1.86
C SER A 2 -19.91 8.46 2.56
N TYR A 3 -19.16 8.97 3.55
CA TYR A 3 -19.49 10.24 4.22
C TYR A 3 -19.57 11.37 3.20
N GLU A 4 -18.66 11.38 2.23
CA GLU A 4 -18.63 12.40 1.20
C GLU A 4 -19.86 12.31 0.27
N SER A 5 -20.20 11.10 -0.19
CA SER A 5 -21.42 10.89 -0.98
C SER A 5 -22.67 11.30 -0.20
N CYS A 6 -22.76 10.96 1.09
CA CYS A 6 -23.95 11.15 1.93
C CYS A 6 -24.09 12.54 2.56
N CYS A 7 -23.00 13.24 2.89
CA CYS A 7 -23.05 14.44 3.72
C CYS A 7 -22.55 15.70 3.05
N THR A 8 -21.66 15.56 2.08
CA THR A 8 -21.14 16.73 1.36
C THR A 8 -21.79 16.86 -0.01
N ARG A 9 -21.94 15.75 -0.75
CA ARG A 9 -22.43 15.77 -2.13
C ARG A 9 -23.96 15.74 -2.26
N SER A 10 -24.66 14.94 -1.46
CA SER A 10 -26.11 14.72 -1.63
C SER A 10 -27.02 15.82 -1.06
N LYS A 11 -26.50 17.00 -0.69
CA LYS A 11 -27.25 18.05 0.02
C LYS A 11 -28.07 17.50 1.21
N ALA A 12 -27.52 16.51 1.91
CA ALA A 12 -28.18 15.92 3.04
C ALA A 12 -28.42 16.96 4.14
N THR A 13 -29.55 16.85 4.81
CA THR A 13 -29.84 17.68 5.98
C THR A 13 -28.92 17.28 7.14
N ASP A 14 -28.68 18.19 8.09
CA ASP A 14 -27.95 17.91 9.32
C ASP A 14 -28.48 16.66 10.04
N ALA A 15 -29.80 16.46 10.02
CA ALA A 15 -30.45 15.26 10.57
C ALA A 15 -30.01 13.97 9.87
N THR A 16 -29.87 14.00 8.54
CA THR A 16 -29.41 12.85 7.73
C THR A 16 -27.93 12.57 8.01
N CYS A 17 -27.11 13.61 8.18
CA CYS A 17 -25.70 13.43 8.51
C CYS A 17 -25.46 12.96 9.94
N LYS A 18 -26.23 13.45 10.89
CA LYS A 18 -26.24 12.92 12.25
C LYS A 18 -26.61 11.43 12.26
N ALA A 19 -27.66 11.07 11.52
CA ALA A 19 -28.10 9.69 11.35
C ALA A 19 -27.07 8.80 10.63
N TYR A 20 -26.23 9.38 9.76
CA TYR A 20 -25.07 8.70 9.15
C TYR A 20 -24.01 8.39 10.21
N HIS A 21 -23.64 9.36 11.05
CA HIS A 21 -22.65 9.17 12.12
C HIS A 21 -23.11 8.21 13.22
N GLU A 22 -24.41 8.19 13.56
CA GLU A 22 -24.97 7.24 14.53
C GLU A 22 -24.89 5.78 14.02
N ARG A 23 -25.06 5.57 12.71
CA ARG A 23 -24.98 4.25 12.08
C ARG A 23 -23.56 3.85 11.67
N ARG A 24 -22.67 4.82 11.48
CA ARG A 24 -21.25 4.66 11.15
C ARG A 24 -20.39 5.49 12.11
N PRO A 25 -20.38 5.13 13.41
CA PRO A 25 -19.55 5.84 14.37
C PRO A 25 -18.08 5.78 13.94
N ALA A 26 -17.33 6.85 14.20
CA ALA A 26 -15.90 6.87 13.95
C ALA A 26 -15.26 5.66 14.64
N GLY A 27 -14.42 4.91 13.91
CA GLY A 27 -13.69 3.79 14.47
C GLY A 27 -12.89 4.24 15.68
N LYS A 28 -12.93 3.48 16.77
CA LYS A 28 -12.03 3.71 17.90
C LYS A 28 -10.61 3.29 17.47
N CYS A 29 -9.60 4.06 17.83
CA CYS A 29 -8.18 3.71 17.60
C CYS A 29 -7.67 2.61 18.55
N GLU A 30 -8.55 1.68 18.95
CA GLU A 30 -8.27 0.56 19.82
C GLU A 30 -8.12 -0.69 18.93
N ASN A 31 -7.08 -1.51 19.13
CA ASN A 31 -6.81 -2.73 18.35
C ASN A 31 -6.54 -2.51 16.84
N ILE A 32 -5.94 -1.38 16.48
CA ILE A 32 -5.45 -1.10 15.13
C ILE A 32 -3.95 -1.39 15.09
N TRP A 33 -3.50 -2.17 14.10
CA TRP A 33 -2.07 -2.44 13.91
C TRP A 33 -1.53 -1.63 12.72
N PRO A 34 -0.63 -0.65 12.95
CA PRO A 34 0.12 -0.06 11.86
C PRO A 34 1.13 -1.09 11.35
N VAL A 35 0.92 -1.60 10.15
CA VAL A 35 1.86 -2.51 9.49
C VAL A 35 2.69 -1.67 8.51
N PRO A 36 3.99 -1.46 8.74
CA PRO A 36 4.87 -0.95 7.70
C PRO A 36 4.96 -2.02 6.62
N LEU A 37 4.37 -1.76 5.45
CA LEU A 37 4.36 -2.74 4.37
C LEU A 37 5.63 -2.66 3.52
N GLY A 38 6.34 -1.53 3.55
CA GLY A 38 7.64 -1.37 2.94
C GLY A 38 8.00 0.10 2.87
N GLY A 39 9.29 0.40 2.98
CA GLY A 39 9.77 1.76 2.79
C GLY A 39 10.83 2.20 3.78
N ASN A 40 12.09 2.16 3.34
CA ASN A 40 13.18 3.01 3.82
C ASN A 40 14.38 3.07 2.85
N GLY A 41 14.26 2.57 1.60
CA GLY A 41 15.40 2.33 0.71
C GLY A 41 16.33 1.24 1.28
N ASP A 42 16.59 0.20 0.49
CA ASP A 42 17.01 -1.13 1.00
C ASP A 42 15.85 -1.79 1.77
N PRO A 43 15.11 -2.73 1.15
CA PRO A 43 13.79 -3.12 1.61
C PRO A 43 13.89 -4.04 2.82
N HIS A 44 13.96 -3.40 3.99
CA HIS A 44 13.70 -4.01 5.27
C HIS A 44 12.19 -4.23 5.42
N PHE A 45 11.72 -5.45 5.15
CA PHE A 45 10.35 -5.84 5.40
C PHE A 45 10.20 -6.29 6.85
N SER A 46 9.18 -5.78 7.52
CA SER A 46 8.75 -6.29 8.83
C SER A 46 7.51 -7.15 8.63
N THR A 47 7.60 -8.43 8.94
CA THR A 47 6.43 -9.30 8.95
C THR A 47 5.45 -8.85 10.01
N ILE A 48 4.18 -9.19 9.81
CA ILE A 48 3.12 -8.79 10.74
C ILE A 48 3.30 -9.34 12.17
N HIS A 49 4.15 -10.37 12.34
CA HIS A 49 4.49 -10.96 13.64
C HIS A 49 5.84 -10.47 14.20
N GLY A 50 6.43 -9.42 13.60
CA GLY A 50 7.60 -8.73 14.16
C GLY A 50 8.98 -9.25 13.71
N GLY A 51 9.05 -10.13 12.71
CA GLY A 51 10.31 -10.53 12.09
C GLY A 51 10.74 -9.51 11.04
N SER A 52 12.01 -9.08 11.04
CA SER A 52 12.55 -8.17 10.03
C SER A 52 13.56 -8.86 9.14
N TYR A 53 13.52 -8.61 7.83
CA TYR A 53 14.48 -9.13 6.86
C TYR A 53 14.66 -8.17 5.68
N THR A 54 15.80 -8.27 5.00
CA THR A 54 16.10 -7.50 3.79
C THR A 54 15.77 -8.33 2.54
N PHE A 55 15.21 -7.71 1.49
CA PHE A 55 14.81 -8.40 0.26
C PHE A 55 15.08 -7.58 -1.01
N ASN A 56 16.28 -7.66 -1.57
CA ASN A 56 16.64 -6.89 -2.77
C ASN A 56 16.17 -7.50 -4.11
N GLY A 57 14.94 -8.00 -4.17
CA GLY A 57 14.36 -8.61 -5.36
C GLY A 57 13.96 -7.59 -6.43
N HIS A 58 14.20 -7.89 -7.70
CA HIS A 58 13.74 -7.08 -8.84
C HIS A 58 12.58 -7.80 -9.54
N GLY A 59 11.41 -7.16 -9.62
CA GLY A 59 10.22 -7.77 -10.23
C GLY A 59 8.92 -7.41 -9.51
N GLU A 60 7.88 -8.19 -9.75
CA GLU A 60 6.55 -8.01 -9.14
C GLU A 60 6.28 -9.10 -8.11
N TYR A 61 5.84 -8.70 -6.92
CA TYR A 61 5.70 -9.58 -5.76
C TYR A 61 4.37 -9.35 -5.05
N THR A 62 3.80 -10.43 -4.51
CA THR A 62 2.69 -10.32 -3.55
C THR A 62 3.26 -9.94 -2.20
N LEU A 63 3.01 -8.70 -1.79
CA LEU A 63 3.47 -8.15 -0.52
C LEU A 63 2.63 -8.69 0.65
N LEU A 64 1.31 -8.59 0.51
CA LEU A 64 0.35 -9.02 1.52
C LEU A 64 -0.87 -9.61 0.84
N LYS A 65 -1.26 -10.81 1.25
CA LYS A 65 -2.54 -11.43 0.85
C LYS A 65 -3.24 -11.99 2.07
N VAL A 66 -4.49 -11.56 2.26
CA VAL A 66 -5.32 -11.97 3.39
C VAL A 66 -6.63 -12.56 2.87
N SER A 67 -6.74 -13.88 2.97
CA SER A 67 -7.84 -14.63 2.32
C SER A 67 -9.19 -14.40 3.00
N ALA A 68 -9.22 -14.11 4.31
CA ALA A 68 -10.46 -13.97 5.07
C ALA A 68 -11.36 -12.83 4.57
N PHE A 69 -10.78 -11.79 3.96
CA PHE A 69 -11.51 -10.65 3.42
C PHE A 69 -11.02 -10.24 2.02
N ASN A 70 -10.36 -11.16 1.31
CA ASN A 70 -9.88 -10.98 -0.05
C ASN A 70 -9.08 -9.68 -0.25
N LEU A 71 -8.14 -9.41 0.65
CA LEU A 71 -7.17 -8.33 0.47
C LEU A 71 -5.93 -8.87 -0.24
N GLU A 72 -5.46 -8.17 -1.27
CA GLU A 72 -4.21 -8.45 -1.94
C GLU A 72 -3.49 -7.13 -2.26
N VAL A 73 -2.21 -7.09 -1.89
CA VAL A 73 -1.27 -6.01 -2.18
C VAL A 73 -0.14 -6.61 -2.99
N GLN A 74 0.06 -6.10 -4.20
CA GLN A 74 1.20 -6.45 -5.03
C GLN A 74 2.09 -5.22 -5.21
N VAL A 75 3.40 -5.42 -5.26
CA VAL A 75 4.38 -4.36 -5.45
C VAL A 75 5.32 -4.71 -6.58
N ARG A 76 5.79 -3.68 -7.30
CA ARG A 76 6.95 -3.76 -8.17
C ARG A 76 8.15 -3.18 -7.45
N LEU A 77 9.22 -3.97 -7.36
CA LEU A 77 10.50 -3.58 -6.84
C LEU A 77 11.47 -3.42 -7.99
N GLU A 78 12.15 -2.28 -8.09
CA GLU A 78 13.18 -2.02 -9.09
C GLU A 78 14.47 -1.49 -8.45
N PRO A 79 15.63 -1.67 -9.09
CA PRO A 79 16.90 -1.15 -8.58
C PRO A 79 16.88 0.37 -8.43
N ILE A 80 17.49 0.86 -7.35
CA ILE A 80 17.72 2.29 -7.14
C ILE A 80 18.89 2.72 -8.04
N SER A 81 18.61 3.60 -9.00
CA SER A 81 19.51 3.98 -10.10
C SER A 81 20.82 4.67 -9.66
N ASP A 82 20.81 5.31 -8.49
CA ASP A 82 21.89 6.22 -8.05
C ASP A 82 22.81 5.65 -6.96
N LEU A 83 22.71 4.35 -6.65
CA LEU A 83 23.62 3.73 -5.68
C LEU A 83 25.00 3.47 -6.32
N PRO A 84 26.09 4.00 -5.74
CA PRO A 84 27.43 3.87 -6.31
C PRO A 84 27.93 2.42 -6.23
N ASN A 85 28.06 1.74 -7.38
CA ASN A 85 28.79 0.47 -7.63
C ASN A 85 28.99 -0.48 -6.43
N THR A 86 27.95 -0.69 -5.63
CA THR A 86 27.88 -1.82 -4.72
C THR A 86 27.42 -3.02 -5.54
N GLU A 87 28.09 -4.16 -5.39
CA GLU A 87 27.66 -5.41 -6.03
C GLU A 87 26.23 -5.82 -5.60
N ASP A 88 25.72 -5.23 -4.52
CA ASP A 88 24.34 -5.28 -4.03
C ASP A 88 23.59 -4.01 -4.47
N LYS A 89 22.78 -4.09 -5.53
CA LYS A 89 21.88 -2.99 -5.90
C LYS A 89 20.63 -3.08 -5.05
N ALA A 90 20.42 -2.10 -4.16
CA ALA A 90 19.20 -2.05 -3.39
C ALA A 90 17.98 -1.80 -4.30
N THR A 91 16.82 -2.37 -3.93
CA THR A 91 15.57 -2.19 -4.67
C THR A 91 14.55 -1.37 -3.90
N SER A 92 13.67 -0.67 -4.60
CA SER A 92 12.62 0.15 -4.00
C SER A 92 11.27 -0.05 -4.69
N ILE A 93 10.17 0.24 -3.96
CA ILE A 93 8.81 0.11 -4.51
C ILE A 93 8.57 1.25 -5.49
N THR A 94 8.20 0.92 -6.72
CA THR A 94 7.97 1.91 -7.79
C THR A 94 6.56 1.84 -8.34
N ALA A 95 5.89 0.71 -8.14
CA ALA A 95 4.47 0.57 -8.39
C ALA A 95 3.85 -0.37 -7.35
N PHE A 96 2.55 -0.21 -7.12
CA PHE A 96 1.78 -1.18 -6.35
C PHE A 96 0.35 -1.27 -6.86
N THR A 97 -0.29 -2.39 -6.56
CA THR A 97 -1.74 -2.57 -6.71
C THR A 97 -2.39 -2.99 -5.41
N LEU A 98 -3.61 -2.52 -5.16
CA LEU A 98 -4.44 -2.87 -4.01
C LEU A 98 -5.77 -3.42 -4.51
N GLN A 99 -6.12 -4.62 -4.07
CA GLN A 99 -7.41 -5.25 -4.25
C GLN A 99 -8.01 -5.56 -2.89
N ASN A 100 -9.19 -5.06 -2.57
CA ASN A 100 -9.86 -5.32 -1.29
C ASN A 100 -11.28 -5.83 -1.50
N GLY A 101 -11.49 -7.14 -1.42
CA GLY A 101 -12.78 -7.75 -1.73
C GLY A 101 -13.23 -7.44 -3.15
N ASN A 102 -14.49 -7.01 -3.29
CA ASN A 102 -15.09 -6.64 -4.59
C ASN A 102 -14.96 -5.14 -4.90
N GLN A 103 -14.05 -4.43 -4.21
CA GLN A 103 -13.75 -3.03 -4.52
C GLN A 103 -12.97 -2.92 -5.82
N PRO A 104 -13.04 -1.77 -6.50
CA PRO A 104 -12.18 -1.49 -7.65
C PRO A 104 -10.69 -1.67 -7.28
N ARG A 105 -9.90 -2.19 -8.21
CA ARG A 105 -8.45 -2.30 -8.04
C ARG A 105 -7.82 -0.93 -8.14
N VAL A 106 -7.03 -0.56 -7.14
CA VAL A 106 -6.24 0.67 -7.14
C VAL A 106 -4.82 0.35 -7.61
N GLN A 107 -4.26 1.16 -8.50
CA GLN A 107 -2.86 1.07 -8.92
C GLN A 107 -2.20 2.44 -8.86
N PHE A 108 -0.98 2.46 -8.32
CA PHE A 108 -0.08 3.61 -8.31
C PHE A 108 1.22 3.18 -8.99
N GLU A 109 1.76 4.03 -9.86
CA GLU A 109 2.99 3.75 -10.60
C GLU A 109 3.81 5.03 -10.79
N LEU A 110 5.09 4.98 -10.42
CA LEU A 110 6.04 6.06 -10.67
C LEU A 110 6.61 5.94 -12.08
N LEU A 111 6.30 6.92 -12.91
CA LEU A 111 6.92 7.10 -14.22
C LEU A 111 8.20 7.90 -14.05
N ARG A 112 9.27 7.26 -13.53
CA ARG A 112 10.53 7.91 -13.13
C ARG A 112 11.10 8.86 -14.17
N SER A 113 11.16 8.43 -15.44
CA SER A 113 11.70 9.25 -16.54
C SER A 113 10.89 10.52 -16.82
N LEU A 114 9.62 10.55 -16.43
CA LEU A 114 8.72 11.69 -16.61
C LEU A 114 8.49 12.48 -15.32
N ARG A 115 8.95 11.96 -14.17
CA ARG A 115 8.69 12.48 -12.82
C ARG A 115 7.19 12.70 -12.55
N LEU A 116 6.40 11.72 -12.97
CA LEU A 116 4.94 11.68 -12.78
C LEU A 116 4.53 10.46 -11.94
N LEU A 117 3.50 10.65 -11.12
CA LEU A 117 2.75 9.56 -10.50
C LEU A 117 1.50 9.27 -11.33
N GLU A 118 1.37 8.03 -11.78
CA GLU A 118 0.18 7.53 -12.45
C GLU A 118 -0.75 6.84 -11.44
N ILE A 119 -2.02 7.24 -11.43
CA ILE A 119 -3.06 6.61 -10.59
C ILE A 119 -4.14 6.00 -11.48
N ARG A 120 -4.41 4.71 -11.29
CA ARG A 120 -5.47 3.97 -12.02
C ARG A 120 -6.47 3.32 -11.08
N ILE A 121 -7.71 3.22 -11.56
CA ILE A 121 -8.79 2.42 -10.95
C ILE A 121 -9.33 1.46 -12.00
N ASP A 122 -9.32 0.16 -11.71
CA ASP A 122 -9.68 -0.90 -12.67
C ASP A 122 -9.01 -0.69 -14.04
N SER A 123 -7.70 -0.41 -13.99
CA SER A 123 -6.84 -0.11 -15.15
C SER A 123 -7.16 1.19 -15.91
N LYS A 124 -8.21 1.91 -15.55
CA LYS A 124 -8.54 3.23 -16.11
C LYS A 124 -7.71 4.32 -15.43
N LEU A 125 -7.02 5.12 -16.24
CA LEU A 125 -6.28 6.29 -15.77
C LEU A 125 -7.23 7.32 -15.13
N LEU A 126 -6.93 7.70 -13.90
CA LEU A 126 -7.60 8.81 -13.21
C LEU A 126 -6.85 10.13 -13.38
N GLY A 127 -5.53 10.10 -13.24
CA GLY A 127 -4.71 11.31 -13.26
C GLY A 127 -3.22 11.00 -13.35
N LEU A 128 -2.48 12.03 -13.76
CA LEU A 128 -1.03 12.09 -13.77
C LEU A 128 -0.63 13.27 -12.89
N GLU A 129 -0.06 12.99 -11.73
CA GLU A 129 0.31 14.01 -10.76
C GLU A 129 1.83 14.26 -10.84
N PRO A 130 2.29 15.49 -11.16
CA PRO A 130 3.69 15.86 -10.99
C PRO A 130 4.06 15.77 -9.51
N PHE A 131 5.21 15.17 -9.19
CA PHE A 131 5.63 15.01 -7.80
C PHE A 131 6.80 15.94 -7.39
N ASP A 132 7.18 16.87 -8.26
CA ASP A 132 8.30 17.80 -8.08
C ASP A 132 7.91 19.23 -7.69
N GLU A 133 6.62 19.60 -7.74
CA GLU A 133 6.21 20.99 -7.52
C GLU A 133 5.56 21.20 -6.16
N GLU A 134 6.18 22.08 -5.36
CA GLU A 134 5.59 22.69 -4.16
C GLU A 134 4.45 23.64 -4.55
N LEU A 135 3.33 23.14 -5.07
CA LEU A 135 2.16 23.99 -5.30
C LEU A 135 0.85 23.38 -4.77
N SER A 136 0.50 23.94 -3.61
CA SER A 136 -0.82 24.22 -3.05
C SER A 136 -1.45 23.22 -2.07
N PRO A 137 -1.85 23.69 -0.86
CA PRO A 137 -2.43 22.87 0.18
C PRO A 137 -3.94 22.74 -0.02
N PHE A 138 -4.40 21.65 -0.62
CA PHE A 138 -5.79 21.24 -0.46
C PHE A 138 -5.88 19.72 -0.30
N LEU A 139 -6.69 19.28 0.68
CA LEU A 139 -7.13 17.90 0.84
C LEU A 139 -8.02 17.51 -0.34
N ASN A 140 -7.39 17.24 -1.48
CA ASN A 140 -8.10 16.89 -2.71
C ASN A 140 -8.52 15.43 -2.65
N VAL A 141 -9.83 15.21 -2.68
CA VAL A 141 -10.39 13.88 -2.88
C VAL A 141 -10.22 13.57 -4.37
N ILE A 142 -9.24 12.72 -4.67
CA ILE A 142 -8.91 12.27 -6.03
C ILE A 142 -10.00 11.35 -6.55
N TYR A 143 -10.46 10.44 -5.68
CA TYR A 143 -11.47 9.46 -6.02
C TYR A 143 -12.34 9.17 -4.80
N THR A 144 -13.63 9.04 -5.03
CA THR A 144 -14.52 8.40 -4.07
C THR A 144 -15.66 7.73 -4.82
N ASP A 145 -16.04 6.55 -4.37
CA ASP A 145 -17.21 5.85 -4.87
C ASP A 145 -18.27 5.65 -3.78
N ASP A 146 -19.44 5.17 -4.20
CA ASP A 146 -20.51 4.78 -3.29
C ASP A 146 -20.24 3.44 -2.59
N LYS A 147 -19.22 2.70 -3.01
CA LYS A 147 -18.90 1.35 -2.56
C LYS A 147 -17.88 1.31 -1.44
N HIS A 148 -17.45 2.44 -0.88
CA HIS A 148 -16.59 2.59 0.31
C HIS A 148 -15.11 2.84 0.03
N LEU A 149 -14.70 3.02 -1.23
CA LEU A 149 -13.35 3.43 -1.59
C LEU A 149 -13.24 4.96 -1.66
N THR A 150 -12.24 5.51 -0.99
CA THR A 150 -11.83 6.91 -1.10
C THR A 150 -10.30 6.99 -1.25
N ILE A 151 -9.83 7.79 -2.19
CA ILE A 151 -8.42 8.16 -2.38
C ILE A 151 -8.31 9.66 -2.21
N ARG A 152 -7.43 10.10 -1.31
CA ARG A 152 -7.21 11.51 -1.00
C ARG A 152 -5.74 11.82 -1.05
N GLN A 153 -5.39 12.97 -1.58
CA GLN A 153 -4.09 13.57 -1.35
C GLN A 153 -4.15 14.32 -0.01
N THR A 154 -3.28 13.97 0.92
CA THR A 154 -3.19 14.62 2.24
C THR A 154 -2.08 15.66 2.28
N HIS A 155 -1.05 15.48 1.45
CA HIS A 155 0.07 16.41 1.23
C HIS A 155 0.58 16.23 -0.21
N THR A 156 1.44 17.13 -0.70
CA THR A 156 2.02 17.07 -2.06
C THR A 156 2.53 15.67 -2.44
N THR A 157 3.15 14.98 -1.49
CA THR A 157 3.78 13.66 -1.68
C THR A 157 3.09 12.55 -0.88
N SER A 158 1.92 12.81 -0.28
CA SER A 158 1.27 11.85 0.63
C SER A 158 -0.17 11.60 0.20
N PHE A 159 -0.54 10.32 0.13
CA PHE A 159 -1.87 9.87 -0.26
C PHE A 159 -2.44 8.92 0.78
N LEU A 160 -3.75 9.00 0.99
CA LEU A 160 -4.51 8.11 1.84
C LEU A 160 -5.57 7.39 1.01
N ILE A 161 -5.49 6.06 0.99
CA ILE A 161 -6.48 5.17 0.38
C ILE A 161 -7.26 4.53 1.53
N SER A 162 -8.58 4.70 1.54
CA SER A 162 -9.45 4.23 2.62
C SER A 162 -10.55 3.35 2.08
N TYR A 163 -10.69 2.16 2.68
CA TYR A 163 -11.80 1.24 2.45
C TYR A 163 -12.71 1.21 3.68
N SER A 164 -13.73 2.07 3.68
CA SER A 164 -14.61 2.25 4.85
C SER A 164 -15.50 1.05 5.18
N GLY A 165 -15.58 0.03 4.31
CA GLY A 165 -16.36 -1.18 4.56
C GLY A 165 -15.73 -2.12 5.60
N ASN A 166 -14.40 -2.16 5.67
CA ASN A 166 -13.64 -3.02 6.59
C ASN A 166 -12.57 -2.27 7.39
N ASN A 167 -12.64 -0.93 7.42
CA ASN A 167 -11.71 -0.05 8.15
C ASN A 167 -10.23 -0.27 7.79
N VAL A 168 -9.96 -0.72 6.57
CA VAL A 168 -8.60 -0.86 6.05
C VAL A 168 -8.18 0.46 5.40
N GLN A 169 -6.99 0.95 5.74
CA GLN A 169 -6.41 2.13 5.11
C GLN A 169 -4.98 1.86 4.67
N PHE A 170 -4.57 2.54 3.61
CA PHE A 170 -3.20 2.56 3.14
C PHE A 170 -2.71 3.99 3.04
N GLN A 171 -1.53 4.25 3.60
CA GLN A 171 -0.82 5.51 3.44
C GLN A 171 0.31 5.28 2.44
N VAL A 172 0.36 6.14 1.44
CA VAL A 172 1.37 6.12 0.39
C VAL A 172 2.19 7.39 0.53
N GLN A 173 3.50 7.24 0.63
CA GLN A 173 4.41 8.37 0.68
C GLN A 173 5.35 8.30 -0.51
N LEU A 174 5.36 9.34 -1.34
CA LEU A 174 6.32 9.49 -2.42
C LEU A 174 7.64 10.02 -1.84
N ARG A 175 8.74 9.56 -2.41
CA ARG A 175 10.10 9.99 -2.08
C ARG A 175 10.77 10.55 -3.34
N PRO A 176 10.42 11.78 -3.77
CA PRO A 176 10.89 12.38 -5.03
C PRO A 176 12.41 12.45 -5.20
N ALA A 177 13.15 12.58 -4.10
CA ALA A 177 14.61 12.66 -4.13
C ALA A 177 15.28 11.32 -4.49
N PHE A 178 14.52 10.21 -4.43
CA PHE A 178 15.03 8.85 -4.62
C PHE A 178 14.16 8.00 -5.56
N ASP A 179 13.11 8.60 -6.15
CA ASP A 179 12.20 7.98 -7.11
C ASP A 179 11.55 6.65 -6.64
N PHE A 180 11.07 6.62 -5.38
CA PHE A 180 10.33 5.47 -4.84
C PHE A 180 9.12 5.83 -3.98
N LEU A 181 8.34 4.79 -3.65
CA LEU A 181 7.14 4.83 -2.81
C LEU A 181 7.40 4.11 -1.48
N ASP A 182 6.92 4.69 -0.38
CA ASP A 182 6.68 3.95 0.86
C ASP A 182 5.20 3.60 0.97
N LEU A 183 4.90 2.41 1.47
CA LEU A 183 3.54 1.91 1.65
C LEU A 183 3.35 1.44 3.10
N PHE A 184 2.38 2.02 3.77
CA PHE A 184 1.96 1.64 5.12
C PHE A 184 0.49 1.22 5.07
N ALA A 185 0.14 0.18 5.83
CA ALA A 185 -1.26 -0.19 6.02
C ALA A 185 -1.67 -0.08 7.47
N ILE A 186 -2.92 0.33 7.64
CA ILE A 186 -3.62 0.37 8.89
C ILE A 186 -4.74 -0.65 8.76
N ILE A 187 -4.58 -1.80 9.42
CA ILE A 187 -5.49 -2.93 9.32
C ILE A 187 -5.99 -3.28 10.74
N PRO A 188 -7.30 -3.46 10.94
CA PRO A 188 -7.83 -3.96 12.21
C PRO A 188 -7.20 -5.31 12.61
N HIS A 189 -6.83 -5.47 13.89
CA HIS A 189 -6.15 -6.68 14.38
C HIS A 189 -6.92 -7.98 14.06
N SER A 190 -8.25 -7.96 14.21
CA SER A 190 -9.11 -9.12 13.93
C SER A 190 -9.00 -9.64 12.49
N LEU A 191 -8.60 -8.79 11.55
CA LEU A 191 -8.38 -9.17 10.16
C LEU A 191 -7.01 -9.84 9.96
N LEU A 192 -6.05 -9.54 10.82
CA LEU A 192 -4.69 -10.11 10.82
C LEU A 192 -4.57 -11.43 11.58
N GLU A 193 -5.60 -11.84 12.32
CA GLU A 193 -5.68 -13.16 12.97
C GLU A 193 -5.87 -14.33 11.98
N SER A 194 -6.10 -14.01 10.71
CA SER A 194 -6.31 -14.99 9.64
C SER A 194 -5.00 -15.38 8.95
N LYS A 195 -5.03 -16.44 8.12
CA LYS A 195 -3.85 -16.86 7.36
C LYS A 195 -3.42 -15.79 6.37
N ILE A 196 -2.22 -15.24 6.58
CA ILE A 196 -1.58 -14.23 5.73
C ILE A 196 -0.52 -14.88 4.86
N GLN A 197 -0.39 -14.39 3.63
CA GLN A 197 0.58 -14.85 2.64
C GLN A 197 1.29 -13.64 2.01
N GLY A 198 2.41 -13.90 1.32
CA GLY A 198 3.25 -12.88 0.70
C GLY A 198 4.44 -12.52 1.59
N LEU A 199 5.20 -11.52 1.15
CA LEU A 199 6.44 -11.08 1.80
C LEU A 199 6.26 -10.64 3.27
N LEU A 200 5.05 -10.25 3.68
CA LEU A 200 4.76 -9.84 5.06
C LEU A 200 4.08 -10.92 5.91
N GLY A 201 3.90 -12.12 5.36
CA GLY A 201 3.40 -13.28 6.07
C GLY A 201 4.39 -13.83 7.09
N ASP A 202 4.06 -14.99 7.65
CA ASP A 202 4.97 -15.68 8.58
C ASP A 202 6.26 -16.08 7.86
N LEU A 203 7.42 -15.71 8.43
CA LEU A 203 8.74 -16.06 7.89
C LEU A 203 8.88 -17.58 7.73
N GLU A 204 8.31 -18.37 8.65
CA GLU A 204 8.34 -19.83 8.56
C GLU A 204 7.52 -20.40 7.39
N SER A 205 6.61 -19.59 6.85
CA SER A 205 5.76 -19.91 5.70
C SER A 205 6.33 -19.39 4.37
N LEU A 206 7.45 -18.66 4.41
CA LEU A 206 8.19 -18.28 3.21
C LEU A 206 8.97 -19.50 2.70
N VAL A 207 8.37 -20.17 1.73
CA VAL A 207 8.90 -21.38 1.11
C VAL A 207 9.28 -21.03 -0.33
N TYR A 208 10.48 -21.43 -0.73
CA TYR A 208 10.92 -21.38 -2.13
C TYR A 208 9.95 -22.19 -3.01
N PRO A 209 9.84 -21.91 -4.32
CA PRO A 209 9.04 -22.72 -5.24
C PRO A 209 9.41 -24.21 -5.26
N ASN A 210 10.64 -24.55 -4.87
CA ASN A 210 11.15 -25.91 -4.73
C ASN A 210 10.79 -26.61 -3.40
N GLY A 211 10.08 -25.93 -2.47
CA GLY A 211 9.65 -26.47 -1.19
C GLY A 211 10.61 -26.27 -0.01
N THR A 212 11.78 -25.66 -0.18
CA THR A 212 12.69 -25.37 0.95
C THR A 212 12.24 -24.14 1.73
N ARG A 213 12.49 -24.10 3.04
CA ARG A 213 12.15 -22.96 3.90
C ARG A 213 13.26 -21.92 3.93
N LEU A 214 12.92 -20.64 4.06
CA LEU A 214 13.89 -19.59 4.36
C LEU A 214 14.48 -19.80 5.77
N SER A 215 15.80 -19.86 5.86
CA SER A 215 16.53 -19.91 7.14
C SER A 215 17.02 -18.51 7.51
N SER A 216 16.78 -18.07 8.75
CA SER A 216 17.26 -16.80 9.30
C SER A 216 18.79 -16.73 9.50
N THR A 217 19.51 -17.80 9.15
CA THR A 217 20.97 -17.91 9.29
C THR A 217 21.76 -17.49 8.05
N ASP A 218 21.11 -17.33 6.90
CA ASP A 218 21.80 -17.09 5.64
C ASP A 218 21.89 -15.59 5.34
N SER A 219 23.09 -15.04 5.51
CA SER A 219 23.44 -13.64 5.31
C SER A 219 23.52 -13.20 3.84
N ASN A 220 22.88 -13.94 2.92
CA ASN A 220 22.99 -13.68 1.49
C ASN A 220 21.65 -13.93 0.80
N ASP A 221 20.81 -12.90 0.83
CA ASP A 221 19.50 -12.80 0.21
C ASP A 221 19.55 -12.88 -1.33
N LYS A 222 20.74 -12.76 -1.94
CA LYS A 222 20.93 -12.92 -3.40
C LYS A 222 20.62 -14.31 -3.94
N VAL A 223 20.72 -15.36 -3.13
CA VAL A 223 20.41 -16.74 -3.57
C VAL A 223 18.89 -16.94 -3.73
N LEU A 224 18.09 -16.00 -3.23
CA LEU A 224 16.66 -16.20 -3.08
C LEU A 224 15.90 -16.19 -4.42
N PHE A 225 16.20 -15.30 -5.38
CA PHE A 225 15.28 -15.09 -6.52
C PHE A 225 15.89 -14.65 -7.86
N PHE A 226 17.20 -14.85 -8.12
CA PHE A 226 17.70 -14.85 -9.50
C PHE A 226 17.27 -16.15 -10.22
N TYR A 227 16.00 -16.25 -10.57
CA TYR A 227 15.55 -17.16 -11.63
C TYR A 227 15.17 -16.30 -12.83
N CYS A 228 15.77 -16.65 -13.98
CA CYS A 228 15.82 -15.90 -15.23
C CYS A 228 14.50 -15.34 -15.74
#